data_AF-A0A1G8JC08-F1
#
_entry.id   AF-A0A1G8JC08-F1
#
_cell.length_a   1.000
_cell.length_b   1.000
_cell.length_c   1.000
_cell.angle_alpha   90.00
_cell.angle_beta   90.00
_cell.angle_gamma   90.00
#
_symmetry.space_group_name_H-M   'P 1'
#
loop_
_entity.id
_entity.type
_entity.pdbx_description
1 polymer ?
#
loop_
_entity_poly.entity_id
_entity_poly.type
_entity_poly.pdbx_seq_one_letter_code
_entity_poly.pdbx_strand_id
1 'polypeptide(L)'
;MKPRDHSFWPFTPKVSIITAVVVLLVLLLLTGVLRVYTGWPAESANNTVLIGIFILSLLPIVLAILNVVIERGGSIGYGDLKIDFSKIQQLSNSGFTVPANIGVRGQYVADSGTSNILETLRAATSSGVAVIDLEDGHAWWETRLLVLLAGADRLKKPDKIVFVATAEAREQTYLGWARPGDLLEQLLKEDPRYLRTFYAARAAAAQWALLGPLAVLPPGSYYNAPPPPPWMQGILALSHAWMAFSTTTGLPNELLTEQLLQNELGQTIESTGGAKHISTVHLDNLFKPVLIKKQIDKNWDNEQQTNALFANEDPFIVITESGKYSAIVSAQSLYNEVLRGYLKTA
;
A
#
# COMPACT_ATOMS: atom_id res chain seq x y z
N MET A 1 21.45 -24.55 1.69
CA MET A 1 20.31 -24.05 2.48
C MET A 1 19.77 -25.23 3.28
N LYS A 2 19.83 -25.20 4.62
CA LYS A 2 19.24 -26.28 5.45
C LYS A 2 17.72 -26.22 5.32
N PRO A 3 17.01 -27.33 5.13
CA PRO A 3 15.55 -27.33 5.20
C PRO A 3 15.14 -26.81 6.59
N ARG A 4 14.24 -25.83 6.62
CA ARG A 4 13.63 -25.36 7.85
C ARG A 4 12.61 -26.41 8.28
N ASP A 5 12.95 -27.20 9.29
CA ASP A 5 11.99 -28.05 10.02
C ASP A 5 11.07 -27.13 10.84
N HIS A 6 10.05 -26.60 10.19
CA HIS A 6 8.95 -25.87 10.84
C HIS A 6 7.65 -26.66 10.73
N SER A 7 7.71 -27.96 10.96
CA SER A 7 6.51 -28.78 11.17
C SER A 7 6.04 -28.61 12.61
N PHE A 8 4.79 -28.18 12.83
CA PHE A 8 4.15 -28.18 14.15
C PHE A 8 4.02 -29.60 14.73
N TRP A 9 4.09 -30.60 13.87
CA TRP A 9 4.04 -32.01 14.21
C TRP A 9 5.06 -32.82 13.39
N PRO A 10 6.04 -33.50 14.00
CA PRO A 10 7.14 -34.12 13.27
C PRO A 10 6.78 -35.47 12.62
N PHE A 11 5.53 -35.93 12.75
CA PHE A 11 5.13 -37.27 12.34
C PHE A 11 4.20 -37.28 11.11
N THR A 12 4.29 -38.35 10.30
CA THR A 12 3.41 -38.55 9.13
C THR A 12 1.95 -38.74 9.55
N PRO A 13 0.95 -38.46 8.67
CA PRO A 13 -0.48 -38.59 9.01
C PRO A 13 -0.87 -39.96 9.57
N LYS A 14 -0.28 -41.05 9.06
CA LYS A 14 -0.49 -42.40 9.57
C LYS A 14 -0.01 -42.54 11.02
N VAL A 15 1.15 -41.98 11.32
CA VAL A 15 1.71 -41.99 12.68
C VAL A 15 0.88 -41.10 13.59
N SER A 16 0.36 -39.96 13.13
CA SER A 16 -0.52 -39.09 13.93
C SER A 16 -1.82 -39.78 14.38
N ILE A 17 -2.43 -40.60 13.53
CA ILE A 17 -3.61 -41.41 13.90
C ILE A 17 -3.23 -42.43 14.97
N ILE A 18 -2.12 -43.14 14.78
CA ILE A 18 -1.63 -44.11 15.77
C ILE A 18 -1.32 -43.40 17.09
N THR A 19 -0.64 -42.26 17.05
CA THR A 19 -0.31 -41.46 18.24
C THR A 19 -1.57 -40.96 18.95
N ALA A 20 -2.62 -40.53 18.23
CA ALA A 20 -3.88 -40.15 18.83
C ALA A 20 -4.55 -41.30 19.61
N VAL A 21 -4.57 -42.51 19.03
CA VAL A 21 -5.09 -43.71 19.71
C VAL A 21 -4.23 -44.07 20.93
N VAL A 22 -2.90 -44.01 20.80
CA VAL A 22 -1.99 -44.28 21.92
C VAL A 22 -2.18 -43.26 23.05
N VAL A 23 -2.26 -41.96 22.72
CA VAL A 23 -2.52 -40.89 23.69
C VAL A 23 -3.86 -41.10 24.39
N LEU A 24 -4.91 -41.47 23.64
CA LEU A 24 -6.22 -41.79 24.21
C LEU A 24 -6.12 -42.94 25.23
N LEU A 25 -5.49 -44.05 24.86
CA LEU A 25 -5.33 -45.22 25.74
C LEU A 25 -4.50 -44.89 26.99
N VAL A 26 -3.42 -44.12 26.84
CA VAL A 26 -2.58 -43.68 27.95
C VAL A 26 -3.35 -42.78 28.90
N LEU A 27 -4.10 -41.79 28.39
CA LEU A 27 -4.91 -40.90 29.22
C LEU A 27 -6.01 -41.66 29.96
N LEU A 28 -6.69 -42.60 29.29
CA LEU A 28 -7.70 -43.46 29.92
C LEU A 28 -7.09 -44.33 31.03
N LEU A 29 -5.93 -44.93 30.79
CA LEU A 29 -5.23 -45.76 31.77
C LEU A 29 -4.78 -44.94 32.99
N LEU A 30 -4.19 -43.76 32.76
CA LEU A 30 -3.80 -42.84 33.84
C LEU A 30 -5.02 -42.42 34.68
N THR A 31 -6.13 -42.08 34.04
CA THR A 31 -7.38 -41.70 34.73
C THR A 31 -7.95 -42.87 35.54
N GLY A 32 -7.87 -44.09 35.02
CA GLY A 32 -8.27 -45.31 35.74
C GLY A 32 -7.41 -45.56 36.98
N VAL A 33 -6.08 -45.42 36.86
CA VAL A 33 -5.15 -45.53 38.00
C VAL A 33 -5.44 -44.46 39.04
N LEU A 34 -5.59 -43.20 38.64
CA LEU A 34 -5.98 -42.10 39.53
C LEU A 34 -7.28 -42.42 40.27
N ARG A 35 -8.29 -42.98 39.58
CA ARG A 35 -9.56 -43.31 40.20
C ARG A 35 -9.43 -44.36 41.30
N VAL A 36 -8.59 -45.36 41.09
CA VAL A 36 -8.35 -46.42 42.08
C VAL A 36 -7.62 -45.89 43.32
N TYR A 37 -6.61 -45.03 43.14
CA TYR A 37 -5.76 -44.60 44.25
C TYR A 37 -6.26 -43.36 44.98
N THR A 38 -6.93 -42.43 44.29
CA THR A 38 -7.32 -41.13 44.86
C THR A 38 -8.82 -40.87 44.82
N GLY A 39 -9.60 -41.75 44.17
CA GLY A 39 -11.02 -41.53 43.94
C GLY A 39 -11.32 -40.45 42.90
N TRP A 40 -10.32 -39.96 42.17
CA TRP A 40 -10.48 -38.95 41.12
C TRP A 40 -10.57 -39.61 39.73
N PRO A 41 -11.50 -39.22 38.84
CA PRO A 41 -12.46 -38.13 39.02
C PRO A 41 -13.70 -38.55 39.82
N ALA A 42 -14.31 -37.57 40.50
CA ALA A 42 -15.60 -37.76 41.17
C ALA A 42 -16.67 -38.25 40.17
N GLU A 43 -17.65 -39.03 40.64
CA GLU A 43 -18.67 -39.63 39.76
C GLU A 43 -19.43 -38.59 38.93
N SER A 44 -19.68 -37.41 39.51
CA SER A 44 -20.32 -36.27 38.83
C SER A 44 -19.47 -35.66 37.70
N ALA A 45 -18.14 -35.85 37.72
CA ALA A 45 -17.21 -35.29 36.75
C ALA A 45 -16.72 -36.31 35.71
N ASN A 46 -17.13 -37.58 35.82
CA ASN A 46 -16.61 -38.67 34.99
C ASN A 46 -16.84 -38.42 33.48
N ASN A 47 -18.04 -37.97 33.09
CA ASN A 47 -18.34 -37.65 31.69
C ASN A 47 -17.51 -36.45 31.18
N THR A 48 -17.37 -35.41 31.99
CA THR A 48 -16.58 -34.21 31.63
C THR A 48 -15.11 -34.55 31.38
N VAL A 49 -14.53 -35.40 32.24
CA VAL A 49 -13.15 -35.86 32.09
C VAL A 49 -12.98 -36.73 30.85
N LEU A 50 -13.92 -37.65 30.56
CA LEU A 50 -13.88 -38.46 29.35
C LEU A 50 -13.96 -37.62 28.06
N ILE A 51 -14.81 -36.58 28.03
CA ILE A 51 -14.88 -35.63 26.91
C ILE A 51 -13.56 -34.87 26.78
N GLY A 52 -12.98 -34.40 27.88
CA GLY A 52 -11.68 -33.70 27.87
C GLY A 52 -10.56 -34.58 27.33
N ILE A 53 -10.51 -35.85 27.75
CA ILE A 53 -9.55 -36.85 27.24
C ILE A 53 -9.74 -37.08 25.74
N PHE A 54 -10.98 -37.22 25.29
CA PHE A 54 -11.27 -37.40 23.87
C PHE A 54 -10.78 -36.21 23.03
N ILE A 55 -11.10 -34.96 23.44
CA ILE A 55 -10.65 -33.75 22.76
C ILE A 55 -9.11 -33.66 22.74
N LEU A 56 -8.45 -33.90 23.88
CA LEU A 56 -6.99 -33.88 23.97
C LEU A 56 -6.34 -34.96 23.10
N SER A 57 -6.96 -36.13 22.99
CA SER A 57 -6.44 -37.22 22.15
C SER A 57 -6.50 -36.92 20.65
N LEU A 58 -7.35 -35.99 20.21
CA LEU A 58 -7.44 -35.56 18.82
C LEU A 58 -6.37 -34.53 18.43
N LEU A 59 -5.66 -33.94 19.41
CA LEU A 59 -4.64 -32.92 19.17
C LEU A 59 -3.59 -33.32 18.12
N PRO A 60 -3.02 -34.55 18.12
CA PRO A 60 -2.07 -35.00 17.09
C PRO A 60 -2.63 -34.94 15.66
N ILE A 61 -3.93 -35.24 15.50
CA ILE A 61 -4.59 -35.23 14.20
C ILE A 61 -4.79 -33.79 13.74
N VAL A 62 -5.26 -32.92 14.62
CA VAL A 62 -5.45 -31.48 14.33
C VAL A 62 -4.11 -30.84 13.92
N LEU A 63 -3.04 -31.10 14.66
CA LEU A 63 -1.70 -30.57 14.33
C LEU A 63 -1.16 -31.12 13.01
N ALA A 64 -1.42 -32.40 12.69
CA ALA A 64 -1.02 -32.99 11.42
C ALA A 64 -1.80 -32.40 10.23
N ILE A 65 -3.09 -32.13 10.39
CA ILE A 65 -3.89 -31.42 9.38
C ILE A 65 -3.34 -30.02 9.17
N LEU A 66 -2.98 -29.31 10.25
CA LEU A 66 -2.40 -27.97 10.18
C LEU A 66 -1.10 -27.97 9.37
N ASN A 67 -0.21 -28.94 9.58
CA ASN A 67 0.99 -29.10 8.77
C ASN A 67 0.68 -29.31 7.29
N VAL A 68 -0.29 -30.16 6.95
CA VAL A 68 -0.64 -30.43 5.55
C VAL A 68 -1.19 -29.17 4.87
N VAL A 69 -2.00 -28.38 5.58
CA VAL A 69 -2.52 -27.10 5.09
C VAL A 69 -1.37 -26.11 4.83
N ILE A 70 -0.39 -26.06 5.73
CA ILE A 70 0.75 -25.14 5.64
C ILE A 70 1.75 -25.59 4.56
N GLU A 71 2.14 -26.88 4.53
CA GLU A 71 3.14 -27.43 3.61
C GLU A 71 2.67 -27.47 2.15
N ARG A 72 1.37 -27.71 1.93
CA ARG A 72 0.82 -27.71 0.56
C ARG A 72 0.50 -26.31 0.04
N GLY A 73 0.76 -25.24 0.80
CA GLY A 73 0.22 -23.92 0.52
C GLY A 73 -1.30 -23.98 0.33
N GLY A 74 -1.94 -24.91 1.03
CA GLY A 74 -3.17 -25.57 0.58
C GLY A 74 -4.36 -24.66 0.72
N SER A 75 -4.77 -24.05 -0.40
CA SER A 75 -6.18 -23.76 -0.61
C SER A 75 -6.92 -25.10 -0.58
N ILE A 76 -7.70 -25.33 0.47
CA ILE A 76 -8.69 -26.42 0.43
C ILE A 76 -9.74 -25.92 -0.56
N GLY A 77 -9.61 -26.35 -1.82
CA GLY A 77 -10.65 -26.22 -2.83
C GLY A 77 -11.85 -27.07 -2.43
N TYR A 78 -12.64 -26.57 -1.49
CA TYR A 78 -13.95 -27.11 -1.15
C TYR A 78 -15.01 -26.13 -1.64
N GLY A 79 -15.66 -26.51 -2.72
CA GLY A 79 -16.85 -25.83 -3.23
C GLY A 79 -16.55 -24.72 -4.23
N ASP A 80 -17.60 -24.42 -4.99
CA ASP A 80 -17.72 -23.41 -6.03
C ASP A 80 -17.66 -21.98 -5.44
N LEU A 81 -16.60 -21.70 -4.68
CA LEU A 81 -16.43 -20.45 -3.93
C LEU A 81 -16.15 -19.32 -4.92
N LYS A 82 -17.22 -18.67 -5.35
CA LYS A 82 -17.17 -17.48 -6.19
C LYS A 82 -16.96 -16.25 -5.32
N ILE A 83 -15.78 -15.64 -5.41
CA ILE A 83 -15.53 -14.33 -4.79
C ILE A 83 -16.36 -13.29 -5.55
N ASP A 84 -17.32 -12.69 -4.86
CA ASP A 84 -18.18 -11.66 -5.46
C ASP A 84 -17.46 -10.30 -5.46
N PHE A 85 -16.62 -10.07 -6.47
CA PHE A 85 -15.88 -8.83 -6.62
C PHE A 85 -16.77 -7.58 -6.82
N SER A 86 -18.06 -7.75 -7.14
CA SER A 86 -18.96 -6.62 -7.30
C SER A 86 -19.18 -5.87 -5.98
N LYS A 87 -19.23 -6.60 -4.84
CA LYS A 87 -19.34 -6.02 -3.49
C LYS A 87 -18.03 -5.42 -3.01
N ILE A 88 -16.92 -6.06 -3.39
CA ILE A 88 -15.58 -5.59 -3.05
C ILE A 88 -15.29 -4.24 -3.72
N GLN A 89 -15.81 -4.00 -4.94
CA GLN A 89 -15.65 -2.72 -5.62
C GLN A 89 -16.37 -1.57 -4.89
N GLN A 90 -17.47 -1.84 -4.19
CA GLN A 90 -18.15 -0.86 -3.33
C GLN A 90 -17.40 -0.57 -2.03
N LEU A 91 -16.64 -1.56 -1.53
CA LEU A 91 -15.77 -1.43 -0.35
C LEU A 91 -14.38 -0.89 -0.70
N SER A 92 -14.05 -0.84 -1.98
CA SER A 92 -12.78 -0.32 -2.48
C SER A 92 -12.85 1.19 -2.52
N ASN A 93 -11.75 1.84 -2.12
CA ASN A 93 -11.51 3.22 -2.52
C ASN A 93 -11.31 3.18 -4.04
N SER A 94 -12.30 3.56 -4.84
CA SER A 94 -12.08 3.89 -6.25
C SER A 94 -11.05 5.02 -6.26
N GLY A 95 -9.81 4.69 -6.60
CA GLY A 95 -8.70 5.62 -6.52
C GLY A 95 -8.97 6.89 -7.33
N PHE A 96 -8.33 7.98 -6.94
CA PHE A 96 -8.33 9.20 -7.74
C PHE A 96 -7.36 8.98 -8.91
N THR A 97 -7.86 8.95 -10.14
CA THR A 97 -6.99 8.94 -11.31
C THR A 97 -6.39 10.32 -11.49
N VAL A 98 -5.07 10.38 -11.40
CA VAL A 98 -4.33 11.61 -11.62
C VAL A 98 -4.28 11.87 -13.12
N PRO A 99 -4.74 13.05 -13.59
CA PRO A 99 -4.68 13.38 -15.01
C PRO A 99 -3.26 13.22 -15.57
N ALA A 100 -3.18 12.63 -16.76
CA ALA A 100 -1.94 12.53 -17.53
C ALA A 100 -1.35 13.93 -17.77
N ASN A 101 -0.03 14.07 -17.62
CA ASN A 101 0.68 15.35 -17.67
C ASN A 101 0.00 16.41 -16.81
N ILE A 102 0.29 16.46 -15.51
CA ILE A 102 -0.21 17.56 -14.72
C ILE A 102 0.44 18.89 -15.20
N GLY A 103 -0.26 19.65 -16.04
CA GLY A 103 0.26 20.77 -16.84
C GLY A 103 -0.10 20.65 -18.34
N VAL A 104 0.52 21.44 -19.23
CA VAL A 104 0.31 21.34 -20.69
C VAL A 104 1.33 20.35 -21.30
N ARG A 105 0.88 19.44 -22.16
CA ARG A 105 1.74 18.43 -22.83
C ARG A 105 2.88 19.11 -23.59
N GLY A 106 4.12 18.69 -23.33
CA GLY A 106 5.32 19.18 -24.02
C GLY A 106 5.76 20.60 -23.64
N GLN A 107 5.11 21.25 -22.66
CA GLN A 107 5.55 22.55 -22.14
C GLN A 107 6.26 22.39 -20.80
N TYR A 108 7.30 23.19 -20.61
CA TYR A 108 7.92 23.39 -19.30
C TYR A 108 6.88 23.87 -18.30
N VAL A 109 7.00 23.43 -17.05
CA VAL A 109 6.11 23.93 -15.99
C VAL A 109 6.50 25.37 -15.67
N ALA A 110 5.87 26.33 -16.36
CA ALA A 110 5.76 27.72 -15.92
C ALA A 110 4.57 27.86 -14.93
N ASP A 111 4.41 29.02 -14.30
CA ASP A 111 3.51 29.26 -13.16
C ASP A 111 2.08 28.67 -13.26
N SER A 112 1.53 28.50 -14.47
CA SER A 112 0.22 27.89 -14.73
C SER A 112 0.17 26.36 -14.61
N GLY A 113 1.29 25.64 -14.75
CA GLY A 113 1.35 24.18 -14.55
C GLY A 113 1.44 23.77 -13.08
N THR A 114 1.95 24.67 -12.24
CA THR A 114 2.10 24.44 -10.79
C THR A 114 0.76 24.28 -10.09
N SER A 115 -0.30 24.99 -10.51
CA SER A 115 -1.64 24.87 -9.90
C SER A 115 -2.23 23.46 -10.04
N ASN A 116 -2.01 22.81 -11.18
CA ASN A 116 -2.63 21.51 -11.47
C ASN A 116 -2.04 20.40 -10.60
N ILE A 117 -0.72 20.42 -10.31
CA ILE A 117 -0.05 19.40 -9.46
C ILE A 117 -0.54 19.51 -8.03
N LEU A 118 -0.72 20.74 -7.56
CA LEU A 118 -1.15 21.00 -6.21
C LEU A 118 -2.64 20.73 -6.03
N GLU A 119 -3.46 21.04 -7.02
CA GLU A 119 -4.87 20.68 -7.03
C GLU A 119 -5.03 19.15 -7.07
N THR A 120 -4.22 18.47 -7.88
CA THR A 120 -4.12 17.01 -7.89
C THR A 120 -3.71 16.48 -6.53
N LEU A 121 -2.67 17.02 -5.89
CA LEU A 121 -2.23 16.61 -4.55
C LEU A 121 -3.35 16.83 -3.53
N ARG A 122 -3.99 18.00 -3.56
CA ARG A 122 -5.11 18.34 -2.68
C ARG A 122 -6.30 17.41 -2.88
N ALA A 123 -6.68 17.12 -4.12
CA ALA A 123 -7.72 16.14 -4.43
C ALA A 123 -7.30 14.73 -3.98
N ALA A 124 -6.05 14.34 -4.25
CA ALA A 124 -5.52 13.04 -3.87
C ALA A 124 -5.44 12.87 -2.34
N THR A 125 -5.27 13.95 -1.55
CA THR A 125 -5.32 13.86 -0.07
C THR A 125 -6.67 13.36 0.45
N SER A 126 -7.76 13.57 -0.29
CA SER A 126 -9.08 13.04 0.04
C SER A 126 -9.23 11.53 -0.26
N SER A 127 -8.27 10.95 -0.97
CA SER A 127 -8.27 9.55 -1.39
C SER A 127 -7.09 8.77 -0.80
N GLY A 128 -7.26 7.46 -0.58
CA GLY A 128 -6.14 6.60 -0.19
C GLY A 128 -5.19 6.26 -1.34
N VAL A 129 -5.64 6.40 -2.59
CA VAL A 129 -4.99 5.82 -3.76
C VAL A 129 -4.96 6.83 -4.89
N ALA A 130 -3.77 7.09 -5.43
CA ALA A 130 -3.62 7.78 -6.71
C ALA A 130 -3.26 6.79 -7.82
N VAL A 131 -3.93 6.91 -8.95
CA VAL A 131 -3.64 6.14 -10.17
C VAL A 131 -2.90 7.03 -11.15
N ILE A 132 -1.69 6.65 -11.52
CA ILE A 132 -0.82 7.33 -12.48
C ILE A 132 -0.92 6.60 -13.81
N ASP A 133 -1.58 7.23 -14.78
CA ASP A 133 -1.65 6.72 -16.15
C ASP A 133 -0.48 7.24 -16.97
N LEU A 134 0.40 6.32 -17.38
CA LEU A 134 1.55 6.61 -18.22
C LEU A 134 1.19 6.71 -19.71
N GLU A 135 -0.05 6.39 -20.09
CA GLU A 135 -0.50 6.30 -21.49
C GLU A 135 0.48 5.47 -22.34
N ASP A 136 1.12 6.07 -23.34
CA ASP A 136 2.12 5.49 -24.24
C ASP A 136 3.57 5.58 -23.68
N GLY A 137 3.73 5.93 -22.41
CA GLY A 137 5.02 6.14 -21.74
C GLY A 137 5.58 7.56 -21.85
N HIS A 138 4.84 8.50 -22.45
CA HIS A 138 5.26 9.90 -22.62
C HIS A 138 4.39 10.87 -21.82
N ALA A 139 3.40 10.36 -21.08
CA ALA A 139 2.46 11.17 -20.31
C ALA A 139 3.02 11.76 -19.01
N TRP A 140 4.18 11.29 -18.55
CA TRP A 140 4.73 11.70 -17.25
C TRP A 140 6.22 11.99 -17.28
N TRP A 141 6.61 13.08 -16.61
CA TRP A 141 7.99 13.43 -16.32
C TRP A 141 8.39 12.97 -14.92
N GLU A 142 9.64 12.54 -14.77
CA GLU A 142 10.22 12.18 -13.47
C GLU A 142 10.15 13.34 -12.47
N THR A 143 10.40 14.57 -12.92
CA THR A 143 10.32 15.78 -12.08
C THR A 143 8.94 15.99 -11.50
N ARG A 144 7.88 15.83 -12.31
CA ARG A 144 6.49 15.98 -11.84
C ARG A 144 6.07 14.83 -10.93
N LEU A 145 6.50 13.60 -11.24
CA LEU A 145 6.27 12.47 -10.34
C LEU A 145 6.99 12.69 -9.00
N LEU A 146 8.20 13.24 -9.01
CA LEU A 146 8.96 13.56 -7.80
C LEU A 146 8.19 14.54 -6.89
N VAL A 147 7.59 15.60 -7.46
CA VAL A 147 6.77 16.55 -6.69
C VAL A 147 5.54 15.87 -6.09
N LEU A 148 4.86 15.06 -6.88
CA LEU A 148 3.68 14.32 -6.41
C LEU A 148 4.05 13.37 -5.25
N LEU A 149 5.14 12.61 -5.39
CA LEU A 149 5.58 11.66 -4.37
C LEU A 149 6.11 12.36 -3.10
N ALA A 150 6.80 13.48 -3.26
CA ALA A 150 7.24 14.33 -2.14
C ALA A 150 6.03 14.82 -1.32
N GLY A 151 5.02 15.34 -1.99
CA GLY A 151 3.78 15.77 -1.36
C GLY A 151 3.04 14.61 -0.70
N ALA A 152 2.90 13.49 -1.40
CA ALA A 152 2.21 12.31 -0.91
C ALA A 152 2.88 11.70 0.33
N ASP A 153 4.22 11.59 0.35
CA ASP A 153 4.95 11.09 1.51
C ASP A 153 4.87 12.05 2.71
N ARG A 154 4.97 13.36 2.48
CA ARG A 154 4.89 14.36 3.57
C ARG A 154 3.50 14.41 4.18
N LEU A 155 2.46 14.43 3.35
CA LEU A 155 1.06 14.50 3.77
C LEU A 155 0.51 13.13 4.20
N LYS A 156 1.28 12.05 3.99
CA LYS A 156 0.89 10.65 4.20
C LYS A 156 -0.37 10.24 3.41
N LYS A 157 -0.71 10.99 2.37
CA LYS A 157 -1.84 10.77 1.46
C LYS A 157 -1.54 11.30 0.05
N PRO A 158 -1.89 10.55 -1.01
CA PRO A 158 -2.39 9.17 -0.99
C PRO A 158 -1.34 8.22 -0.39
N ASP A 159 -1.76 7.11 0.20
CA ASP A 159 -0.83 6.15 0.82
C ASP A 159 -0.45 5.01 -0.14
N LYS A 160 -0.99 5.02 -1.37
CA LYS A 160 -0.65 4.08 -2.46
C LYS A 160 -0.64 4.82 -3.79
N ILE A 161 0.34 4.48 -4.61
CA ILE A 161 0.46 4.90 -5.99
C ILE A 161 0.33 3.65 -6.86
N VAL A 162 -0.63 3.67 -7.79
CA VAL A 162 -0.83 2.62 -8.78
C VAL A 162 -0.39 3.15 -10.13
N PHE A 163 0.40 2.39 -10.86
CA PHE A 163 0.80 2.73 -12.23
C PHE A 163 0.00 1.89 -13.23
N VAL A 164 -0.52 2.57 -14.24
CA VAL A 164 -1.20 1.97 -15.39
C VAL A 164 -0.64 2.54 -16.68
N ALA A 165 -0.79 1.83 -17.79
CA ALA A 165 -0.41 2.32 -19.12
C ALA A 165 -1.25 1.68 -20.22
N THR A 166 -1.10 2.19 -21.44
CA THR A 166 -1.62 1.55 -22.65
C THR A 166 -0.61 0.54 -23.16
N ALA A 167 -0.95 -0.75 -23.09
CA ALA A 167 -0.12 -1.85 -23.59
C ALA A 167 -0.90 -2.67 -24.62
N GLU A 168 -0.32 -2.94 -25.79
CA GLU A 168 -0.96 -3.75 -26.85
C GLU A 168 -2.38 -3.29 -27.21
N ALA A 169 -2.58 -1.97 -27.33
CA ALA A 169 -3.88 -1.31 -27.56
C ALA A 169 -4.92 -1.48 -26.43
N ARG A 170 -4.53 -2.00 -25.26
CA ARG A 170 -5.36 -2.04 -24.05
C ARG A 170 -5.00 -0.90 -23.11
N GLU A 171 -5.92 0.04 -22.96
CA GLU A 171 -5.80 1.16 -22.03
C GLU A 171 -5.84 0.71 -20.57
N GLN A 172 -5.14 1.44 -19.70
CA GLN A 172 -5.11 1.24 -18.25
C GLN A 172 -4.69 -0.18 -17.81
N THR A 173 -3.79 -0.80 -18.57
CA THR A 173 -3.15 -2.05 -18.19
C THR A 173 -2.33 -1.82 -16.92
N TYR A 174 -2.56 -2.64 -15.91
CA TYR A 174 -1.88 -2.52 -14.62
C TYR A 174 -0.38 -2.86 -14.75
N LEU A 175 0.47 -1.98 -14.21
CA LEU A 175 1.93 -2.16 -14.24
C LEU A 175 2.52 -2.51 -12.87
N GLY A 176 1.91 -2.01 -11.80
CA GLY A 176 2.41 -2.19 -10.45
C GLY A 176 1.86 -1.14 -9.48
N TRP A 177 2.02 -1.38 -8.18
CA TRP A 177 1.72 -0.39 -7.14
C TRP A 177 2.85 -0.33 -6.11
N ALA A 178 2.99 0.80 -5.42
CA ALA A 178 3.93 0.96 -4.31
C ALA A 178 3.48 2.09 -3.36
N ARG A 179 4.17 2.22 -2.22
CA ARG A 179 3.97 3.36 -1.31
C ARG A 179 4.75 4.57 -1.81
N PRO A 180 4.23 5.80 -1.62
CA PRO A 180 4.91 7.00 -2.09
C PRO A 180 6.33 7.17 -1.56
N GLY A 181 6.57 6.87 -0.27
CA GLY A 181 7.90 6.98 0.34
C GLY A 181 8.93 6.04 -0.30
N ASP A 182 8.54 4.80 -0.61
CA ASP A 182 9.41 3.81 -1.24
C ASP A 182 9.78 4.24 -2.67
N LEU A 183 8.81 4.80 -3.42
CA LEU A 183 9.03 5.35 -4.76
C LEU A 183 9.89 6.61 -4.72
N LEU A 184 9.63 7.52 -3.78
CA LEU A 184 10.40 8.75 -3.59
C LEU A 184 11.88 8.41 -3.34
N GLU A 185 12.16 7.42 -2.49
CA GLU A 185 13.52 6.99 -2.21
C GLU A 185 14.25 6.50 -3.48
N GLN A 186 13.58 5.75 -4.36
CA GLN A 186 14.19 5.31 -5.62
C GLN A 186 14.46 6.49 -6.56
N LEU A 187 13.51 7.42 -6.72
CA LEU A 187 13.72 8.62 -7.56
C LEU A 187 14.86 9.48 -7.07
N LEU A 188 14.97 9.72 -5.75
CA LEU A 188 16.03 10.54 -5.19
C LEU A 188 17.44 9.94 -5.41
N LYS A 189 17.54 8.64 -5.72
CA LYS A 189 18.79 7.94 -6.07
C LYS A 189 19.13 8.04 -7.56
N GLU A 190 18.16 8.30 -8.42
CA GLU A 190 18.33 8.31 -9.89
C GLU A 190 19.18 9.49 -10.37
N ASP A 191 18.98 10.69 -9.80
CA ASP A 191 19.73 11.89 -10.16
C ASP A 191 20.10 12.70 -8.89
N PRO A 192 21.40 13.00 -8.65
CA PRO A 192 21.83 13.82 -7.52
C PRO A 192 21.17 15.21 -7.45
N ARG A 193 20.72 15.75 -8.59
CA ARG A 193 19.98 17.01 -8.65
C ARG A 193 18.61 16.88 -7.98
N TYR A 194 17.91 15.75 -8.13
CA TYR A 194 16.64 15.51 -7.45
C TYR A 194 16.79 15.57 -5.94
N LEU A 195 17.81 14.89 -5.39
CA LEU A 195 18.11 14.90 -3.96
C LEU A 195 18.39 16.31 -3.45
N ARG A 196 19.25 17.05 -4.15
CA ARG A 196 19.64 18.42 -3.78
C ARG A 196 18.43 19.34 -3.77
N THR A 197 17.66 19.34 -4.85
CA THR A 197 16.50 20.21 -5.04
C THR A 197 15.38 19.86 -4.06
N PHE A 198 15.15 18.57 -3.77
CA PHE A 198 14.21 18.10 -2.75
C PHE A 198 14.53 18.67 -1.36
N TYR A 199 15.78 18.53 -0.89
CA TYR A 199 16.16 19.03 0.42
C TYR A 199 16.25 20.56 0.48
N ALA A 200 16.65 21.22 -0.61
CA ALA A 200 16.65 22.68 -0.70
C ALA A 200 15.23 23.24 -0.56
N ALA A 201 14.26 22.68 -1.28
CA ALA A 201 12.84 23.07 -1.19
C ALA A 201 12.28 22.84 0.22
N ARG A 202 12.57 21.70 0.83
CA ARG A 202 12.15 21.39 2.20
C ARG A 202 12.76 22.33 3.22
N ALA A 203 14.05 22.65 3.11
CA ALA A 203 14.73 23.59 4.00
C ALA A 203 14.17 25.02 3.83
N ALA A 204 13.94 25.46 2.60
CA ALA A 204 13.34 26.77 2.32
C ALA A 204 11.91 26.88 2.89
N ALA A 205 11.08 25.87 2.69
CA ALA A 205 9.72 25.85 3.26
C ALA A 205 9.72 25.79 4.80
N ALA A 206 10.64 25.03 5.39
CA ALA A 206 10.77 24.95 6.85
C ALA A 206 11.18 26.29 7.47
N GLN A 207 12.01 27.09 6.78
CA GLN A 207 12.33 28.45 7.22
C GLN A 207 11.08 29.33 7.27
N TRP A 208 10.23 29.29 6.23
CA TRP A 208 8.97 30.03 6.22
C TRP A 208 7.97 29.54 7.28
N ALA A 209 7.95 28.25 7.60
CA ALA A 209 7.08 27.67 8.63
C ALA A 209 7.41 28.14 10.06
N LEU A 210 8.59 28.73 10.30
CA LEU A 210 8.93 29.36 11.58
C LEU A 210 8.19 30.69 11.80
N LEU A 211 7.59 31.25 10.75
CA LEU A 211 6.76 32.43 10.83
C LEU A 211 5.31 32.03 11.12
N GLY A 212 4.66 32.79 12.01
CA GLY A 212 3.24 32.62 12.29
C GLY A 212 2.34 33.13 11.17
N PRO A 213 1.01 33.01 11.33
CA PRO A 213 0.04 33.57 10.39
C PRO A 213 0.26 35.06 10.08
N LEU A 214 -0.10 35.48 8.87
CA LEU A 214 -0.05 36.87 8.45
C LEU A 214 -1.05 37.72 9.23
N ALA A 215 -0.63 38.95 9.56
CA ALA A 215 -1.52 39.97 10.09
C ALA A 215 -2.26 40.68 8.95
N VAL A 216 -3.54 40.98 9.16
CA VAL A 216 -4.34 41.83 8.24
C VAL A 216 -3.84 43.27 8.37
N LEU A 217 -3.63 43.97 7.24
CA LEU A 217 -3.18 45.37 7.21
C LEU A 217 -4.36 46.34 7.05
N PRO A 218 -4.72 47.17 8.06
CA PRO A 218 -5.75 48.20 7.89
C PRO A 218 -5.30 49.32 6.93
N PRO A 219 -6.20 49.92 6.11
CA PRO A 219 -7.65 49.65 6.00
C PRO A 219 -8.02 48.62 4.92
N GLY A 220 -7.09 47.75 4.48
CA GLY A 220 -7.30 46.78 3.41
C GLY A 220 -7.60 45.36 3.90
N SER A 221 -8.26 44.56 3.05
CA SER A 221 -8.46 43.11 3.27
C SER A 221 -7.32 42.27 2.67
N TYR A 222 -6.17 42.88 2.38
CA TYR A 222 -5.04 42.21 1.75
C TYR A 222 -3.98 41.83 2.79
N TYR A 223 -3.47 40.61 2.67
CA TYR A 223 -2.32 40.15 3.43
C TYR A 223 -1.04 40.44 2.64
N ASN A 224 -0.03 41.01 3.29
CA ASN A 224 1.30 41.15 2.70
C ASN A 224 2.25 40.15 3.37
N ALA A 225 3.02 39.42 2.56
CA ALA A 225 4.06 38.56 3.10
C ALA A 225 5.11 39.43 3.82
N PRO A 226 5.54 39.07 5.04
CA PRO A 226 6.55 39.83 5.75
C PRO A 226 7.87 39.79 4.96
N PRO A 227 8.70 40.84 5.06
CA PRO A 227 10.05 40.75 4.54
C PRO A 227 10.78 39.55 5.16
N PRO A 228 11.59 38.81 4.38
CA PRO A 228 12.37 37.70 4.91
C PRO A 228 13.22 38.15 6.12
N PRO A 229 13.18 37.44 7.25
CA PRO A 229 14.02 37.75 8.39
C PRO A 229 15.52 37.66 8.06
N PRO A 230 16.40 38.41 8.75
CA PRO A 230 17.85 38.38 8.47
C PRO A 230 18.54 37.02 8.63
N TRP A 231 17.93 36.09 9.39
CA TRP A 231 18.44 34.74 9.59
C TRP A 231 18.07 33.79 8.45
N MET A 232 17.12 34.16 7.58
CA MET A 232 16.69 33.31 6.46
C MET A 232 17.78 33.30 5.38
N GLN A 233 18.12 32.09 4.91
CA GLN A 233 19.21 31.87 3.97
C GLN A 233 18.76 31.01 2.79
N GLY A 234 19.47 31.18 1.67
CA GLY A 234 19.27 30.40 0.44
C GLY A 234 18.37 31.11 -0.56
N ILE A 235 18.77 31.05 -1.83
CA ILE A 235 18.08 31.72 -2.94
C ILE A 235 16.61 31.33 -3.01
N LEU A 236 16.32 30.02 -2.89
CA LEU A 236 14.97 29.48 -3.02
C LEU A 236 13.99 30.01 -1.96
N ALA A 237 14.45 30.22 -0.72
CA ALA A 237 13.62 30.80 0.35
C ALA A 237 13.32 32.28 0.09
N LEU A 238 14.28 33.01 -0.48
CA LEU A 238 14.21 34.46 -0.68
C LEU A 238 13.48 34.85 -1.98
N SER A 239 13.65 34.09 -3.06
CA SER A 239 13.08 34.39 -4.39
C SER A 239 11.58 34.13 -4.50
N HIS A 240 11.01 33.34 -3.58
CA HIS A 240 9.61 32.90 -3.62
C HIS A 240 8.84 33.21 -2.33
N ALA A 241 9.23 34.26 -1.60
CA ALA A 241 8.55 34.70 -0.38
C ALA A 241 7.03 34.87 -0.54
N TRP A 242 6.59 35.30 -1.74
CA TRP A 242 5.19 35.50 -2.08
C TRP A 242 4.34 34.21 -2.08
N MET A 243 4.98 33.04 -2.19
CA MET A 243 4.29 31.74 -2.14
C MET A 243 4.06 31.24 -0.71
N ALA A 244 4.75 31.82 0.28
CA ALA A 244 4.85 31.25 1.62
C ALA A 244 3.52 31.21 2.39
N PHE A 245 2.56 32.05 2.01
CA PHE A 245 1.29 32.21 2.70
C PHE A 245 0.12 32.23 1.71
N SER A 246 -1.04 31.77 2.16
CA SER A 246 -2.29 31.97 1.45
C SER A 246 -2.70 33.43 1.52
N THR A 247 -2.89 34.07 0.37
CA THR A 247 -3.42 35.43 0.28
C THR A 247 -4.91 35.52 0.64
N THR A 248 -5.61 34.38 0.73
CA THR A 248 -7.03 34.33 1.11
C THR A 248 -7.19 34.20 2.62
N THR A 249 -6.40 33.34 3.27
CA THR A 249 -6.56 33.03 4.70
C THR A 249 -5.50 33.69 5.59
N GLY A 250 -4.40 34.18 5.01
CA GLY A 250 -3.23 34.64 5.75
C GLY A 250 -2.42 33.51 6.40
N LEU A 251 -2.85 32.25 6.26
CA LEU A 251 -2.17 31.10 6.87
C LEU A 251 -0.94 30.66 6.05
N PRO A 252 0.06 30.01 6.67
CA PRO A 252 1.16 29.39 5.94
C PRO A 252 0.64 28.45 4.85
N ASN A 253 1.29 28.48 3.69
CA ASN A 253 0.91 27.65 2.56
C ASN A 253 1.33 26.19 2.82
N GLU A 254 0.33 25.33 3.00
CA GLU A 254 0.53 23.91 3.30
C GLU A 254 1.31 23.15 2.24
N LEU A 255 1.33 23.64 0.98
CA LEU A 255 2.01 23.01 -0.16
C LEU A 255 3.25 23.78 -0.63
N LEU A 256 3.79 24.65 0.22
CA LEU A 256 4.97 25.46 -0.10
C LEU A 256 6.18 24.61 -0.51
N THR A 257 6.39 23.48 0.16
CA THR A 257 7.53 22.59 -0.16
C THR A 257 7.42 22.09 -1.60
N GLU A 258 6.24 21.63 -2.02
CA GLU A 258 6.00 21.09 -3.35
C GLU A 258 6.04 22.18 -4.43
N GLN A 259 5.59 23.40 -4.11
CA GLN A 259 5.71 24.55 -5.00
C GLN A 259 7.15 24.95 -5.28
N LEU A 260 7.96 25.07 -4.23
CA LEU A 260 9.38 25.41 -4.35
C LEU A 260 10.13 24.29 -5.08
N LEU A 261 9.79 23.03 -4.78
CA LEU A 261 10.35 21.86 -5.45
C LEU A 261 10.04 21.87 -6.95
N GLN A 262 8.77 22.06 -7.33
CA GLN A 262 8.36 22.12 -8.74
C GLN A 262 9.06 23.27 -9.49
N ASN A 263 9.13 24.45 -8.87
CA ASN A 263 9.77 25.61 -9.50
C ASN A 263 11.26 25.34 -9.76
N GLU A 264 11.98 24.88 -8.75
CA GLU A 264 13.42 24.61 -8.86
C GLU A 264 13.70 23.49 -9.87
N LEU A 265 12.92 22.40 -9.90
CA LEU A 265 13.05 21.34 -10.91
C LEU A 265 12.76 21.87 -12.33
N GLY A 266 11.73 22.69 -12.47
CA GLY A 266 11.37 23.34 -13.73
C GLY A 266 12.51 24.20 -14.29
N GLN A 267 13.13 25.02 -13.43
CA GLN A 267 14.24 25.89 -13.83
C GLN A 267 15.53 25.11 -14.08
N THR A 268 15.91 24.20 -13.20
CA THR A 268 17.26 23.59 -13.23
C THR A 268 17.34 22.36 -14.13
N ILE A 269 16.25 21.62 -14.30
CA ILE A 269 16.24 20.32 -15.00
C ILE A 269 15.35 20.35 -16.23
N GLU A 270 14.09 20.79 -16.10
CA GLU A 270 13.18 20.78 -17.24
C GLU A 270 13.65 21.77 -18.32
N SER A 271 13.87 23.05 -17.96
CA SER A 271 14.24 24.10 -18.92
C SER A 271 15.56 23.84 -19.65
N THR A 272 16.45 23.04 -19.05
CA THR A 272 17.74 22.66 -19.63
C THR A 272 17.66 21.41 -20.51
N GLY A 273 16.47 20.85 -20.70
CA GLY A 273 16.23 19.62 -21.47
C GLY A 273 16.70 18.35 -20.76
N GLY A 274 16.96 18.42 -19.45
CA GLY A 274 17.45 17.30 -18.65
C GLY A 274 16.34 16.41 -18.06
N ALA A 275 15.07 16.74 -18.28
CA ALA A 275 13.95 15.96 -17.78
C ALA A 275 13.73 14.69 -18.61
N LYS A 276 13.53 13.57 -17.90
CA LYS A 276 13.23 12.27 -18.48
C LYS A 276 11.75 11.92 -18.33
N HIS A 277 11.23 11.20 -19.31
CA HIS A 277 9.89 10.62 -19.28
C HIS A 277 9.88 9.26 -18.57
N ILE A 278 8.79 8.95 -17.89
CA ILE A 278 8.57 7.65 -17.26
C ILE A 278 7.85 6.75 -18.26
N SER A 279 8.64 6.08 -19.10
CA SER A 279 8.14 4.98 -19.94
C SER A 279 7.87 3.73 -19.10
N THR A 280 7.16 2.75 -19.65
CA THR A 280 6.91 1.46 -18.98
C THR A 280 8.21 0.72 -18.62
N VAL A 281 9.17 0.70 -19.55
CA VAL A 281 10.50 0.11 -19.34
C VAL A 281 11.27 0.87 -18.27
N HIS A 282 11.19 2.20 -18.30
CA HIS A 282 11.87 3.03 -17.31
C HIS A 282 11.26 2.90 -15.91
N LEU A 283 9.93 2.86 -15.81
CA LEU A 283 9.20 2.58 -14.56
C LEU A 283 9.68 1.27 -13.94
N ASP A 284 9.74 0.21 -14.75
CA ASP A 284 10.17 -1.11 -14.31
C ASP A 284 11.63 -1.10 -13.84
N ASN A 285 12.53 -0.41 -14.54
CA ASN A 285 13.92 -0.31 -14.14
C ASN A 285 14.10 0.48 -12.84
N LEU A 286 13.45 1.64 -12.76
CA LEU A 286 13.57 2.59 -11.66
C LEU A 286 12.95 2.04 -10.36
N PHE A 287 11.78 1.41 -10.46
CA PHE A 287 11.01 0.98 -9.29
C PHE A 287 11.03 -0.53 -9.05
N LYS A 288 11.77 -1.33 -9.84
CA LYS A 288 11.91 -2.79 -9.64
C LYS A 288 11.98 -3.24 -8.18
N PRO A 289 12.77 -2.61 -7.29
CA PRO A 289 12.96 -3.09 -5.92
C PRO A 289 11.71 -2.93 -5.04
N VAL A 290 10.81 -2.02 -5.40
CA VAL A 290 9.68 -1.59 -4.56
C VAL A 290 8.32 -1.76 -5.23
N LEU A 291 8.29 -2.00 -6.55
CA LEU A 291 7.09 -2.12 -7.35
C LEU A 291 6.45 -3.50 -7.14
N ILE A 292 5.29 -3.51 -6.49
CA ILE A 292 4.50 -4.72 -6.26
C ILE A 292 3.63 -4.94 -7.48
N LYS A 293 3.76 -6.10 -8.14
CA LYS A 293 3.00 -6.48 -9.35
C LYS A 293 1.93 -7.56 -9.09
N LYS A 294 1.76 -7.98 -7.84
CA LYS A 294 0.77 -9.01 -7.48
C LYS A 294 -0.64 -8.46 -7.71
N GLN A 295 -1.48 -9.27 -8.34
CA GLN A 295 -2.86 -8.93 -8.69
C GLN A 295 -3.75 -10.17 -8.64
N ILE A 296 -5.07 -9.94 -8.62
CA ILE A 296 -6.10 -10.94 -8.89
C ILE A 296 -6.90 -10.45 -10.08
N ASP A 297 -6.95 -11.25 -11.14
CA ASP A 297 -7.84 -10.94 -12.27
C ASP A 297 -9.22 -11.55 -12.07
N LYS A 298 -10.26 -10.74 -12.30
CA LYS A 298 -11.67 -11.14 -12.23
C LYS A 298 -11.99 -12.29 -13.21
N ASN A 299 -11.24 -12.41 -14.29
CA ASN A 299 -11.46 -13.41 -15.33
C ASN A 299 -10.63 -14.69 -15.13
N TRP A 300 -9.79 -14.76 -14.09
CA TRP A 300 -9.15 -16.01 -13.67
C TRP A 300 -10.18 -16.99 -13.12
N ASP A 301 -9.84 -18.28 -13.16
CA ASP A 301 -10.65 -19.29 -12.49
C ASP A 301 -10.59 -19.14 -10.96
N ASN A 302 -11.56 -19.72 -10.25
CA ASN A 302 -11.67 -19.57 -8.79
C ASN A 302 -10.41 -20.09 -8.06
N GLU A 303 -9.76 -21.13 -8.58
CA GLU A 303 -8.56 -21.71 -7.98
C GLU A 303 -7.38 -20.74 -8.08
N GLN A 304 -7.16 -20.15 -9.25
CA GLN A 304 -6.15 -19.12 -9.50
C GLN A 304 -6.38 -17.89 -8.64
N GLN A 305 -7.61 -17.39 -8.54
CA GLN A 305 -7.93 -16.23 -7.69
C GLN A 305 -7.64 -16.52 -6.22
N THR A 306 -8.03 -17.71 -5.75
CA THR A 306 -7.83 -18.15 -4.36
C THR A 306 -6.35 -18.33 -4.05
N ASN A 307 -5.61 -18.99 -4.94
CA ASN A 307 -4.17 -19.18 -4.79
C ASN A 307 -3.42 -17.83 -4.82
N ALA A 308 -3.80 -16.90 -5.70
CA ALA A 308 -3.23 -15.56 -5.73
C ALA A 308 -3.54 -14.75 -4.46
N LEU A 309 -4.75 -14.89 -3.90
CA LEU A 309 -5.13 -14.27 -2.64
C LEU A 309 -4.27 -14.79 -1.47
N PHE A 310 -4.15 -16.11 -1.33
CA PHE A 310 -3.42 -16.72 -0.21
C PHE A 310 -1.90 -16.64 -0.35
N ALA A 311 -1.37 -16.56 -1.58
CA ALA A 311 0.05 -16.30 -1.83
C ALA A 311 0.44 -14.82 -1.59
N ASN A 312 -0.54 -13.94 -1.40
CA ASN A 312 -0.29 -12.52 -1.20
C ASN A 312 0.06 -12.19 0.26
N GLU A 313 1.33 -11.90 0.49
CA GLU A 313 1.86 -11.41 1.78
C GLU A 313 1.65 -9.90 1.99
N ASP A 314 1.29 -9.16 0.93
CA ASP A 314 1.15 -7.71 0.97
C ASP A 314 -0.20 -7.29 1.59
N PRO A 315 -0.27 -6.17 2.32
CA PRO A 315 -1.50 -5.73 2.98
C PRO A 315 -2.61 -5.33 2.02
N PHE A 316 -2.27 -5.09 0.75
CA PHE A 316 -3.19 -4.72 -0.31
C PHE A 316 -2.94 -5.59 -1.54
N ILE A 317 -4.00 -5.81 -2.30
CA ILE A 317 -3.94 -6.52 -3.57
C ILE A 317 -4.72 -5.75 -4.63
N VAL A 318 -4.20 -5.77 -5.85
CA VAL A 318 -4.83 -5.13 -6.99
C VAL A 318 -5.79 -6.11 -7.63
N ILE A 319 -6.98 -5.62 -7.99
CA ILE A 319 -7.97 -6.34 -8.76
C ILE A 319 -7.92 -5.82 -10.20
N THR A 320 -7.80 -6.73 -11.14
CA THR A 320 -7.82 -6.44 -12.58
C THR A 320 -8.96 -7.14 -13.29
N GLU A 321 -9.24 -6.71 -14.52
CA GLU A 321 -10.19 -7.34 -15.43
C GLU A 321 -9.54 -7.48 -16.80
N SER A 322 -9.12 -8.70 -17.17
CA SER A 322 -8.31 -8.95 -18.37
C SER A 322 -7.01 -8.11 -18.41
N GLY A 323 -6.39 -7.90 -17.25
CA GLY A 323 -5.19 -7.08 -17.06
C GLY A 323 -5.43 -5.58 -16.91
N LYS A 324 -6.65 -5.09 -17.15
CA LYS A 324 -7.02 -3.69 -16.91
C LYS A 324 -7.17 -3.44 -15.42
N TYR A 325 -6.56 -2.38 -14.89
CA TYR A 325 -6.72 -1.99 -13.50
C TYR A 325 -8.19 -1.68 -13.18
N SER A 326 -8.71 -2.29 -12.11
CA SER A 326 -10.07 -2.04 -11.62
C SER A 326 -10.07 -1.39 -10.24
N ALA A 327 -9.32 -1.94 -9.29
CA ALA A 327 -9.31 -1.50 -7.90
C ALA A 327 -8.07 -1.96 -7.15
N ILE A 328 -7.79 -1.35 -5.99
CA ILE A 328 -6.84 -1.86 -4.99
C ILE A 328 -7.55 -1.98 -3.65
N VAL A 329 -7.47 -3.15 -3.03
CA VAL A 329 -8.27 -3.51 -1.86
C VAL A 329 -7.39 -4.06 -0.75
N SER A 330 -7.84 -3.93 0.50
CA SER A 330 -7.11 -4.55 1.61
C SER A 330 -7.26 -6.07 1.55
N ALA A 331 -6.16 -6.79 1.76
CA ALA A 331 -6.18 -8.25 1.80
C ALA A 331 -7.12 -8.74 2.91
N GLN A 332 -7.15 -8.05 4.05
CA GLN A 332 -8.07 -8.33 5.16
C GLN A 332 -9.55 -8.23 4.76
N SER A 333 -9.93 -7.22 3.98
CA SER A 333 -11.30 -7.07 3.47
C SER A 333 -11.69 -8.24 2.58
N LEU A 334 -10.77 -8.73 1.74
CA LEU A 334 -11.00 -9.89 0.90
C LEU A 334 -11.15 -11.18 1.72
N TYR A 335 -10.26 -11.41 2.70
CA TYR A 335 -10.37 -12.55 3.59
C TYR A 335 -11.70 -12.56 4.35
N ASN A 336 -12.14 -11.41 4.84
CA ASN A 336 -13.43 -11.29 5.52
C ASN A 336 -14.62 -11.62 4.60
N GLU A 337 -14.57 -11.19 3.34
CA GLU A 337 -15.65 -11.48 2.39
C GLU A 337 -15.66 -12.97 1.99
N VAL A 338 -14.49 -13.58 1.81
CA VAL A 338 -14.35 -15.03 1.60
C VAL A 338 -14.93 -15.82 2.79
N LEU A 339 -14.54 -15.47 4.02
CA LEU A 339 -15.05 -16.11 5.25
C LEU A 339 -16.57 -15.92 5.40
N ARG A 340 -17.10 -14.75 5.06
CA ARG A 340 -18.54 -14.51 5.07
C ARG A 340 -19.27 -15.37 4.03
N GLY A 341 -18.66 -15.64 2.88
CA GLY A 341 -19.17 -16.58 1.88
C GLY A 341 -19.29 -18.00 2.45
N TYR A 342 -18.28 -18.46 3.19
CA TYR A 342 -18.30 -19.75 3.87
C TYR A 342 -19.41 -19.84 4.92
N LEU A 343 -19.62 -18.80 5.73
CA LEU A 343 -20.65 -18.80 6.78
C LEU A 343 -22.09 -18.78 6.25
N LYS A 344 -22.32 -18.36 5.00
CA LYS A 344 -23.67 -18.34 4.39
C LYS A 344 -24.05 -19.66 3.71
N THR A 345 -23.06 -20.51 3.43
CA THR A 345 -23.26 -21.78 2.72
C THR A 345 -23.28 -22.99 3.64
N ALA A 346 -22.84 -22.82 4.91
CA ALA A 346 -22.95 -23.80 5.99
C ALA A 346 -24.31 -23.72 6.70
#